data_AF-A0A4D6HHZ6-F1
#
_entry.id   AF-A0A4D6HHZ6-F1
#
_cell.length_a   1.000
_cell.length_b   1.000
_cell.length_c   1.000
_cell.angle_alpha   90.00
_cell.angle_beta   90.00
_cell.angle_gamma   90.00
#
_symmetry.space_group_name_H-M   'P 1'
#
loop_
_entity.id
_entity.type
_entity.pdbx_description
1 polymer ?
#
loop_
_entity_poly.entity_id
_entity_poly.type
_entity_poly.pdbx_seq_one_letter_code
_entity_poly.pdbx_strand_id
1 'polypeptide(L)' 'MGSSMSLPRTPIEWFMLGPILVVLNVVVLLATNHTLPAAVAMGIFYGFAMALVLVIVATVWNTLRESNESSSVDSTD' A
#
# COMPACT_ATOMS: atom_id res chain seq x y z
N MET A 1 3.61 -20.55 24.10
CA MET A 1 2.64 -21.11 23.14
C MET A 1 2.42 -20.05 22.08
N GLY A 2 2.97 -20.26 20.89
CA GLY A 2 2.92 -19.28 19.80
C GLY A 2 1.52 -19.20 19.22
N SER A 3 0.75 -18.20 19.65
CA SER A 3 -0.45 -17.79 18.94
C SER A 3 0.00 -17.11 17.65
N SER A 4 -0.17 -17.83 16.56
CA SER A 4 -0.11 -17.40 15.17
C SER A 4 -0.56 -15.94 14.98
N MET A 5 0.36 -15.00 15.07
CA MET A 5 0.22 -13.75 14.35
C MET A 5 0.30 -14.15 12.88
N SER A 6 -0.86 -14.36 12.28
CA SER A 6 -1.01 -14.60 10.85
C SER A 6 -0.51 -13.35 10.14
N LEU A 7 0.81 -13.29 9.90
CA LEU A 7 1.38 -12.33 8.98
C LEU A 7 0.53 -12.34 7.70
N PRO A 8 0.14 -11.16 7.19
CA PRO A 8 -0.74 -11.05 6.04
C PRO A 8 -0.26 -11.94 4.90
N ARG A 9 -1.23 -12.62 4.29
CA ARG A 9 -1.08 -13.66 3.26
C ARG A 9 -0.09 -13.20 2.19
N THR A 10 1.08 -13.82 2.18
CA THR A 10 2.15 -13.71 1.19
C THR A 10 2.63 -12.28 0.83
N PRO A 11 3.92 -11.94 1.06
CA PRO A 11 4.54 -10.70 0.58
C PRO A 11 4.31 -10.38 -0.91
N ILE A 12 3.97 -11.41 -1.71
CA ILE A 12 3.62 -11.31 -3.13
C ILE A 12 2.37 -10.44 -3.40
N GLU A 13 1.37 -10.45 -2.50
CA GLU A 13 0.13 -9.69 -2.70
C GLU A 13 0.38 -8.18 -2.62
N TRP A 14 1.27 -7.76 -1.71
CA TRP A 14 1.71 -6.37 -1.61
C TRP A 14 2.60 -5.95 -2.79
N PHE A 15 3.35 -6.88 -3.38
CA PHE A 15 4.13 -6.61 -4.59
C PHE A 15 3.21 -6.32 -5.80
N MET A 16 2.03 -6.95 -5.85
CA MET A 16 1.06 -6.73 -6.93
C MET A 16 0.35 -5.37 -6.87
N LEU A 17 0.33 -4.70 -5.70
CA LEU A 17 -0.31 -3.38 -5.58
C LEU A 17 0.27 -2.33 -6.52
N GLY A 18 1.59 -2.28 -6.66
CA GLY A 18 2.26 -1.31 -7.55
C GLY A 18 1.80 -1.43 -9.00
N PRO A 19 1.98 -2.60 -9.65
CA PRO A 19 1.51 -2.86 -11.01
C PRO A 19 0.00 -2.64 -11.18
N ILE A 20 -0.83 -3.05 -10.21
CA ILE A 20 -2.29 -2.87 -10.27
C ILE A 20 -2.63 -1.38 -10.29
N LEU A 21 -2.02 -0.57 -9.42
CA LEU A 21 -2.25 0.88 -9.36
C LEU A 21 -1.80 1.58 -10.63
N VAL A 22 -0.68 1.16 -11.22
CA VAL A 22 -0.21 1.68 -12.52
C VAL A 22 -1.24 1.38 -13.61
N VAL A 23 -1.68 0.12 -13.75
CA VAL A 23 -2.65 -0.27 -14.78
C VAL A 23 -3.98 0.48 -14.60
N LEU A 24 -4.48 0.55 -13.36
CA LEU A 24 -5.72 1.26 -13.06
C LEU A 24 -5.60 2.75 -13.40
N ASN A 25 -4.48 3.39 -13.08
CA ASN A 25 -4.26 4.79 -13.40
C ASN A 25 -4.16 5.04 -14.91
N VAL A 26 -3.50 4.15 -15.67
CA VAL A 26 -3.48 4.21 -17.15
C VAL A 26 -4.90 4.12 -17.72
N VAL A 27 -5.72 3.20 -17.21
CA VAL A 27 -7.12 3.04 -17.67
C VAL A 27 -7.94 4.31 -17.42
N VAL A 28 -7.78 4.94 -16.25
CA VAL A 28 -8.45 6.21 -15.92
C VAL A 28 -7.98 7.35 -16.84
N LEU A 29 -6.69 7.42 -17.15
CA LEU A 29 -6.14 8.44 -18.05
C LEU A 29 -6.65 8.26 -19.48
N LEU A 30 -6.78 7.03 -19.95
CA LEU A 30 -7.39 6.72 -21.24
C LEU A 30 -8.88 7.07 -21.26
N ALA A 31 -9.62 6.79 -20.18
CA ALA A 31 -11.02 7.16 -20.03
C ALA A 31 -11.23 8.70 -20.00
N THR A 32 -10.22 9.47 -19.62
CA THR A 32 -10.23 10.94 -19.59
C THR A 32 -9.64 11.58 -20.85
N ASN A 33 -9.59 10.83 -21.97
CA ASN A 33 -9.10 11.30 -23.27
C ASN A 33 -7.61 11.68 -23.34
N HIS A 34 -6.76 11.16 -22.44
CA HIS A 34 -5.31 11.29 -22.63
C HIS A 34 -4.82 10.38 -23.76
N THR A 35 -3.81 10.85 -24.50
CA THR A 35 -3.16 10.03 -25.53
C THR A 35 -2.43 8.86 -24.86
N LEU A 36 -2.43 7.68 -25.50
CA LEU A 36 -1.78 6.46 -25.01
C LEU A 36 -0.36 6.69 -24.44
N PRO A 37 0.57 7.35 -25.14
CA PRO A 37 1.91 7.57 -24.60
C PRO A 37 1.93 8.47 -23.35
N ALA A 38 1.08 9.50 -23.29
CA ALA A 38 0.96 10.36 -22.11
C ALA A 38 0.33 9.61 -20.92
N ALA A 39 -0.71 8.81 -21.19
CA ALA A 39 -1.40 8.00 -20.19
C ALA A 39 -0.46 6.96 -19.56
N VAL A 40 0.42 6.33 -20.35
CA VAL A 40 1.41 5.36 -19.82
C VAL A 40 2.46 6.05 -18.96
N ALA A 41 3.05 7.16 -19.43
CA ALA A 41 4.08 7.86 -18.67
C ALA A 41 3.56 8.41 -17.32
N MET A 42 2.39 9.05 -17.34
CA MET A 42 1.72 9.55 -16.13
C MET A 42 1.21 8.39 -15.26
N GLY A 43 0.69 7.34 -15.90
CA GLY A 43 0.23 6.11 -15.27
C GLY A 43 1.30 5.47 -14.38
N ILE A 44 2.49 5.28 -14.95
CA ILE A 44 3.66 4.73 -14.26
C ILE A 44 4.09 5.64 -13.11
N PHE A 45 4.30 6.93 -13.38
CA PHE A 45 4.83 7.86 -12.37
C PHE A 45 3.89 8.01 -11.17
N TYR A 46 2.63 8.36 -11.41
CA TYR A 46 1.65 8.57 -10.34
C TYR A 46 1.20 7.26 -9.71
N GLY A 47 1.14 6.17 -10.46
CA GLY A 47 0.79 4.84 -9.94
C GLY A 47 1.83 4.33 -8.93
N PHE A 48 3.12 4.45 -9.24
CA PHE A 48 4.18 4.10 -8.29
C PHE A 48 4.27 5.08 -7.11
N ALA A 49 4.07 6.38 -7.35
CA ALA A 49 4.04 7.36 -6.26
C ALA A 49 2.93 7.03 -5.24
N MET A 50 1.72 6.69 -5.72
CA MET A 50 0.61 6.29 -4.85
C MET A 50 0.88 4.96 -4.13
N ALA A 51 1.51 3.99 -4.80
CA ALA A 51 1.91 2.74 -4.15
C ALA A 51 2.88 3.00 -2.98
N LEU A 52 3.86 3.88 -3.17
CA LEU A 52 4.83 4.26 -2.13
C LEU A 52 4.12 4.93 -0.94
N VAL A 53 3.21 5.86 -1.20
CA VAL A 53 2.40 6.51 -0.16
C VAL A 53 1.61 5.49 0.65
N LEU A 54 0.94 4.54 0.00
CA LEU A 54 0.18 3.50 0.69
C LEU A 54 1.06 2.60 1.56
N VAL A 55 2.26 2.26 1.09
CA VAL A 55 3.23 1.47 1.88
C VAL A 55 3.67 2.26 3.12
N ILE A 56 3.97 3.56 2.99
CA ILE A 56 4.32 4.40 4.14
C ILE A 56 3.17 4.44 5.13
N VAL A 57 1.95 4.72 4.68
CA VAL A 57 0.76 4.81 5.54
C VAL A 57 0.52 3.48 6.26
N ALA A 58 0.58 2.36 5.55
CA ALA A 58 0.42 1.03 6.14
C ALA A 58 1.50 0.74 7.18
N THR A 59 2.75 1.12 6.91
CA THR A 59 3.89 0.94 7.84
C THR A 59 3.69 1.78 9.10
N VAL A 60 3.40 3.08 8.95
CA VAL A 60 3.14 3.99 10.07
C VAL A 60 1.96 3.51 10.90
N TRP A 61 0.88 3.07 10.26
CA TRP A 61 -0.30 2.54 10.94
C TRP A 61 0.04 1.29 11.76
N ASN A 62 0.81 0.36 11.18
CA ASN A 62 1.24 -0.84 11.88
C ASN A 62 2.12 -0.51 13.09
N THR A 63 3.10 0.39 12.92
CA THR A 63 3.96 0.86 14.01
C THR A 63 3.18 1.53 15.14
N LEU A 64 2.24 2.43 14.82
CA LEU A 64 1.42 3.12 15.83
C LEU A 64 0.50 2.16 16.58
N ARG A 65 -0.09 1.19 15.88
CA ARG A 65 -0.97 0.19 16.49
C ARG A 65 -0.21 -0.71 17.46
N GLU A 66 0.98 -1.17 17.08
CA GLU A 66 1.85 -1.98 17.93
C GLU A 66 2.32 -1.20 19.17
N SER A 67 2.62 0.09 19.00
CA SER A 67 2.97 1.00 20.12
C SER A 67 1.83 1.12 21.15
N ASN A 68 0.60 1.30 20.69
CA ASN A 68 -0.58 1.40 21.57
C ASN A 68 -0.90 0.09 22.30
N GLU A 69 -0.63 -1.05 21.67
CA GLU A 69 -0.83 -2.36 22.31
C GLU A 69 0.19 -2.55 23.44
N SER A 70 1.46 -2.16 23.22
CA SER A 70 2.51 -2.24 24.26
C SER A 70 2.27 -1.33 25.48
N SER A 71 1.75 -0.11 25.28
CA SER A 71 1.49 0.82 26.39
C SER A 71 0.31 0.40 27.26
N SER A 72 -0.66 -0.32 26.69
CA SER A 72 -1.79 -0.87 27.45
C SER A 72 -1.39 -2.01 28.40
N VAL A 73 -0.30 -2.72 28.11
CA VAL A 73 0.22 -3.81 28.94
C VAL A 73 0.99 -3.28 30.15
N ASP A 74 1.71 -2.16 30.01
CA ASP A 74 2.51 -1.54 31.07
C ASP A 74 1.68 -0.73 32.08
N SER A 75 0.39 -0.53 31.79
CA SER A 75 -0.54 0.22 32.66
C SER A 75 -1.34 -0.67 33.63
N THR A 76 -1.05 -1.98 33.66
CA THR A 76 -1.80 -3.00 34.44
C THR A 76 -1.03 -3.60 35.62
N ASP A 77 0.12 -3.02 36.00
CA ASP A 77 0.87 -3.38 37.23
C ASP A 77 0.59 -2.40 38.39
#